data_AF-A0A975KH57-F1
#
_entry.id   AF-A0A975KH57-F1
#
_cell.length_a   1.000
_cell.length_b   1.000
_cell.length_c   1.000
_cell.angle_alpha   90.00
_cell.angle_beta   90.00
_cell.angle_gamma   90.00
#
_symmetry.space_group_name_H-M   'P 1'
#
loop_
_entity.id
_entity.type
_entity.pdbx_description
1 polymer ?
#
loop_
_entity_poly.entity_id
_entity_poly.type
_entity_poly.pdbx_seq_one_letter_code
_entity_poly.pdbx_strand_id
1 'polypeptide(L)'
;MKLQKRDAAVSVSIMFLLSFAVMACAAGTMFTKGLTVDNAIDMVKLMEPLAGQLAVSMFVAGIVCAGVSSLFPIIVLGPWLISDFLGIDRDLTKRWARVMALATTLCGLVVPVFGGSPVFVMIFSQSLAIISTPLVIALMIILLNKKLLMGKHRATIKDNVLYGITLLFALIVAIVAILGIINY
;
A
#
# COMPACT_ATOMS: atom_id res chain seq x y z
N MET A 1 19.45 11.86 8.32
CA MET A 1 18.21 12.64 8.43
C MET A 1 17.91 13.54 7.22
N LYS A 2 18.76 14.48 6.80
CA LYS A 2 18.41 15.38 5.66
C LYS A 2 18.16 14.62 4.34
N LEU A 3 18.98 13.62 4.03
CA LEU A 3 18.79 12.77 2.85
C LEU A 3 17.48 11.98 2.92
N GLN A 4 17.25 11.24 4.00
CA GLN A 4 16.00 10.50 4.25
C GLN A 4 14.74 11.37 4.12
N LYS A 5 14.77 12.61 4.64
CA LYS A 5 13.65 13.55 4.51
C LYS A 5 13.41 13.97 3.06
N ARG A 6 14.50 14.20 2.31
CA ARG A 6 14.43 14.54 0.88
C ARG A 6 13.89 13.37 0.06
N ASP A 7 14.38 12.17 0.32
CA ASP A 7 13.96 10.96 -0.37
C ASP A 7 12.48 10.67 -0.12
N ALA A 8 12.02 10.82 1.13
CA ALA A 8 10.60 10.69 1.48
C ALA A 8 9.74 11.76 0.78
N ALA A 9 10.18 13.03 0.77
CA ALA A 9 9.43 14.11 0.13
C ALA A 9 9.31 13.92 -1.39
N VAL A 10 10.40 13.52 -2.06
CA VAL A 10 10.40 13.20 -3.49
C VAL A 10 9.48 12.01 -3.77
N SER A 11 9.59 10.94 -2.98
CA SER A 11 8.78 9.73 -3.17
C SER A 11 7.29 10.00 -3.02
N VAL A 12 6.88 10.72 -1.97
CA VAL A 12 5.47 11.09 -1.75
C VAL A 12 4.96 12.01 -2.86
N SER A 13 5.77 12.97 -3.32
CA SER A 13 5.36 13.89 -4.40
C SER A 13 5.13 13.16 -5.72
N ILE A 14 6.02 12.21 -6.07
CA ILE A 14 5.87 11.38 -7.26
C ILE A 14 4.62 10.49 -7.15
N MET A 15 4.40 9.86 -5.99
CA MET A 15 3.20 9.03 -5.76
C MET A 15 1.90 9.82 -5.85
N PHE A 16 1.89 11.05 -5.33
CA PHE A 16 0.75 11.94 -5.44
C PHE A 16 0.45 12.28 -6.91
N LEU A 17 1.47 12.69 -7.68
CA LEU A 17 1.31 13.04 -9.09
C LEU A 17 0.85 11.84 -9.93
N LEU A 18 1.41 10.66 -9.67
CA LEU A 18 1.00 9.42 -10.32
C LEU A 18 -0.48 9.09 -10.02
N SER A 19 -0.87 9.14 -8.74
CA SER A 19 -2.25 8.83 -8.31
C SER A 19 -3.25 9.83 -8.91
N PHE A 20 -2.88 11.12 -8.94
CA PHE A 20 -3.67 12.17 -9.56
C PHE A 20 -3.85 11.93 -11.06
N ALA A 21 -2.76 11.61 -11.78
CA ALA A 21 -2.82 11.34 -13.21
C ALA A 21 -3.73 10.14 -13.54
N VAL A 22 -3.58 9.03 -12.81
CA VAL A 22 -4.43 7.83 -13.01
C VAL A 22 -5.91 8.16 -12.74
N MET A 23 -6.20 8.88 -11.66
CA MET A 23 -7.57 9.26 -11.30
C MET A 23 -8.18 10.23 -12.32
N ALA A 24 -7.41 11.20 -12.82
CA ALA A 24 -7.85 12.13 -13.87
C ALA A 24 -8.12 11.41 -15.19
N CYS A 25 -7.26 10.46 -15.60
CA CYS A 25 -7.48 9.62 -16.78
C CYS A 25 -8.76 8.77 -16.64
N ALA A 26 -8.97 8.15 -15.48
CA ALA A 26 -10.18 7.36 -15.22
C ALA A 26 -11.45 8.21 -15.26
N ALA A 27 -11.42 9.40 -14.66
CA ALA A 27 -12.54 10.35 -14.72
C ALA A 27 -12.81 10.85 -16.16
N GLY A 28 -11.77 11.11 -16.96
CA GLY A 28 -11.93 11.60 -18.33
C GLY A 28 -12.43 10.55 -19.33
N THR A 29 -12.17 9.26 -19.07
CA THR A 29 -12.42 8.19 -20.06
C THR A 29 -13.47 7.17 -19.61
N MET A 30 -13.36 6.63 -18.39
CA MET A 30 -14.24 5.56 -17.91
C MET A 30 -15.53 6.14 -17.35
N PHE A 31 -15.44 7.18 -16.54
CA PHE A 31 -16.61 7.82 -15.93
C PHE A 31 -17.53 8.46 -16.98
N THR A 32 -16.97 9.12 -17.99
CA THR A 32 -17.73 9.71 -19.11
C THR A 32 -18.46 8.67 -19.97
N LYS A 33 -17.96 7.43 -20.00
CA LYS A 33 -18.56 6.31 -20.73
C LYS A 33 -19.45 5.41 -19.85
N GLY A 34 -19.60 5.73 -18.56
CA GLY A 34 -20.35 4.91 -17.60
C GLY A 34 -19.77 3.51 -17.37
N LEU A 35 -18.47 3.32 -17.62
CA LEU A 35 -17.80 2.02 -17.48
C LEU A 35 -17.33 1.79 -16.04
N THR A 36 -17.62 0.61 -15.50
CA THR A 36 -17.09 0.13 -14.22
C THR A 36 -15.78 -0.64 -14.41
N VAL A 37 -14.95 -0.70 -13.36
CA VAL A 37 -13.69 -1.47 -13.36
C VAL A 37 -13.95 -2.76 -12.58
N ASP A 38 -14.31 -3.82 -13.30
CA ASP A 38 -14.55 -5.13 -12.68
C ASP A 38 -13.33 -6.05 -12.80
N ASN A 39 -12.53 -5.85 -13.85
CA ASN A 39 -11.29 -6.58 -14.12
C ASN A 39 -10.11 -5.66 -14.43
N ALA A 40 -8.90 -6.16 -14.20
CA ALA A 40 -7.67 -5.43 -14.56
C ALA A 40 -7.61 -5.09 -16.06
N ILE A 41 -8.16 -5.95 -16.93
CA ILE A 41 -8.22 -5.71 -18.39
C ILE A 41 -9.07 -4.49 -18.75
N ASP A 42 -10.08 -4.13 -17.95
CA ASP A 42 -10.90 -2.94 -18.24
C ASP A 42 -10.09 -1.65 -18.14
N MET A 43 -9.03 -1.66 -17.32
CA MET A 43 -8.13 -0.52 -17.17
C MET A 43 -7.23 -0.30 -18.40
N VAL A 44 -7.12 -1.26 -19.32
CA VAL A 44 -6.41 -1.07 -20.60
C VAL A 44 -7.04 0.05 -21.42
N LYS A 45 -8.36 0.24 -21.31
CA LYS A 45 -9.11 1.32 -21.98
C LYS A 45 -8.60 2.72 -21.58
N LEU A 46 -7.96 2.85 -20.41
CA LEU A 46 -7.29 4.09 -19.99
C LEU A 46 -6.04 4.39 -20.82
N MET A 47 -5.35 3.35 -21.28
CA MET A 47 -4.10 3.46 -22.04
C MET A 47 -4.32 3.46 -23.56
N GLU A 48 -5.47 2.96 -24.03
CA GLU A 48 -5.81 2.92 -25.46
C GLU A 48 -5.67 4.28 -26.18
N PRO A 49 -6.10 5.43 -25.62
CA PRO A 49 -5.91 6.72 -26.27
C PRO A 49 -4.45 7.18 -26.37
N LEU A 50 -3.57 6.62 -25.54
CA LEU A 50 -2.17 7.04 -25.41
C LEU A 50 -1.21 6.13 -26.17
N ALA A 51 -1.47 4.82 -26.15
CA ALA A 51 -0.59 3.78 -26.70
C ALA A 51 -1.22 2.99 -27.86
N GLY A 52 -2.49 3.23 -28.18
CA GLY A 52 -3.20 2.58 -29.28
C GLY A 52 -3.13 1.06 -29.21
N GLN A 53 -2.68 0.43 -30.29
CA GLN A 53 -2.57 -1.03 -30.41
C GLN A 53 -1.57 -1.66 -29.41
N LEU A 54 -0.64 -0.88 -28.87
CA LEU A 54 0.33 -1.35 -27.86
C LEU A 54 -0.18 -1.21 -26.41
N ALA A 55 -1.39 -0.66 -26.21
CA ALA A 55 -1.93 -0.43 -24.87
C ALA A 55 -2.01 -1.72 -24.05
N VAL A 56 -2.47 -2.83 -24.65
CA VAL A 56 -2.57 -4.12 -23.96
C VAL A 56 -1.20 -4.62 -23.51
N SER A 57 -0.21 -4.63 -24.41
CA SER A 57 1.12 -5.18 -24.10
C SER A 57 1.87 -4.33 -23.08
N MET A 58 1.82 -3.00 -23.21
CA MET A 58 2.41 -2.08 -22.23
C MET A 58 1.74 -2.18 -20.87
N PHE A 59 0.41 -2.30 -20.83
CA PHE A 59 -0.34 -2.39 -19.59
C PHE A 59 -0.10 -3.71 -18.86
N VAL A 60 -0.14 -4.84 -19.58
CA VAL A 60 0.16 -6.17 -19.00
C VAL A 60 1.60 -6.22 -18.48
N ALA A 61 2.58 -5.76 -19.26
CA ALA A 61 3.96 -5.68 -18.81
C ALA A 61 4.11 -4.79 -17.56
N GLY A 62 3.42 -3.64 -17.54
CA GLY A 62 3.40 -2.72 -16.41
C GLY A 62 2.85 -3.35 -15.13
N ILE A 63 1.68 -4.00 -15.19
CA ILE A 63 1.07 -4.68 -14.03
C ILE A 63 1.97 -5.81 -13.53
N VAL A 64 2.55 -6.61 -14.43
CA VAL A 64 3.45 -7.72 -14.04
C VAL A 64 4.69 -7.16 -13.33
N CYS A 65 5.33 -6.14 -13.89
CA CYS A 65 6.49 -5.48 -13.26
C CYS A 65 6.14 -4.87 -11.90
N ALA A 66 5.00 -4.18 -11.79
CA ALA A 66 4.54 -3.60 -10.54
C ALA A 66 4.27 -4.68 -9.47
N GLY A 67 3.55 -5.74 -9.85
CA GLY A 67 3.25 -6.87 -8.96
C GLY A 67 4.51 -7.56 -8.46
N VAL A 68 5.43 -7.94 -9.35
CA VAL A 68 6.69 -8.59 -8.98
C VAL A 68 7.54 -7.69 -8.08
N SER A 69 7.65 -6.40 -8.39
CA SER A 69 8.42 -5.44 -7.58
C SER A 69 7.86 -5.31 -6.15
N SER A 70 6.54 -5.22 -5.99
CA SER A 70 5.89 -5.11 -4.69
C SER A 70 5.87 -6.40 -3.88
N LEU A 71 5.88 -7.57 -4.54
CA LEU A 71 5.86 -8.87 -3.86
C LEU A 71 7.11 -9.08 -2.98
N PHE A 72 8.28 -8.61 -3.41
CA PHE A 72 9.53 -8.84 -2.66
C PHE A 72 9.49 -8.26 -1.24
N PRO A 73 9.22 -6.96 -1.01
CA PRO A 73 9.09 -6.42 0.35
C PRO A 73 8.00 -7.09 1.17
N ILE A 74 6.85 -7.41 0.55
CA ILE A 74 5.69 -8.00 1.25
C ILE A 74 6.04 -9.37 1.85
N ILE A 75 6.71 -10.22 1.07
CA ILE A 75 7.07 -11.58 1.47
C ILE A 75 8.13 -11.56 2.59
N VAL A 76 9.06 -10.61 2.53
CA VAL A 76 10.19 -10.51 3.48
C VAL A 76 9.79 -9.84 4.80
N LEU A 77 8.81 -8.93 4.78
CA LEU A 77 8.38 -8.17 5.95
C LEU A 77 7.89 -9.08 7.09
N GLY A 78 7.10 -10.10 6.78
CA GLY A 78 6.52 -11.01 7.78
C GLY A 78 7.58 -11.75 8.62
N PRO A 79 8.50 -12.50 7.98
CA PRO A 79 9.60 -13.16 8.68
C PRO A 79 10.47 -12.17 9.47
N TRP A 80 10.78 -11.00 8.92
CA TRP A 80 11.58 -9.99 9.63
C TRP A 80 10.90 -9.45 10.88
N LEU A 81 9.59 -9.21 10.83
CA LEU A 81 8.83 -8.72 11.98
C LEU A 81 8.82 -9.76 13.12
N ILE A 82 8.70 -11.04 12.78
CA ILE A 82 8.77 -12.14 13.76
C ILE A 82 10.18 -12.32 14.29
N SER A 83 11.19 -12.24 13.43
CA SER A 83 12.60 -12.27 13.85
C SER A 83 12.90 -11.16 14.85
N ASP A 84 12.44 -9.94 14.58
CA ASP A 84 12.60 -8.80 15.48
C ASP A 84 11.87 -9.00 16.81
N PHE A 85 10.65 -9.54 16.76
CA PHE A 85 9.85 -9.80 17.96
C PHE A 85 10.50 -10.87 18.86
N LEU A 86 11.07 -11.91 18.26
CA LEU A 86 11.72 -13.02 18.97
C LEU A 86 13.19 -12.74 19.31
N GLY A 87 13.77 -11.64 18.80
CA GLY A 87 15.19 -11.31 18.98
C GLY A 87 16.15 -12.27 18.28
N ILE A 88 15.72 -12.93 17.21
CA ILE A 88 16.53 -13.86 16.41
C ILE A 88 17.04 -13.20 15.13
N ASP A 89 18.11 -13.74 14.56
CA ASP A 89 18.67 -13.20 13.31
C ASP A 89 17.64 -13.23 12.16
N ARG A 90 17.65 -12.15 11.37
CA ARG A 90 16.84 -11.93 10.16
C ARG A 90 17.34 -12.76 8.97
N ASP A 91 17.51 -14.04 9.20
CA ASP A 91 18.01 -14.99 8.20
C ASP A 91 16.85 -15.62 7.41
N LEU A 92 16.67 -15.15 6.18
CA LEU A 92 15.64 -15.62 5.24
C LEU A 92 15.95 -17.01 4.64
N THR A 93 17.16 -17.55 4.87
CA THR A 93 17.51 -18.90 4.40
C THR A 93 16.93 -19.99 5.28
N LYS A 94 16.55 -19.66 6.51
CA LYS A 94 15.96 -20.60 7.48
C LYS A 94 14.64 -21.17 6.95
N ARG A 95 14.41 -22.46 7.25
CA ARG A 95 13.23 -23.21 6.77
C ARG A 95 11.91 -22.53 7.15
N TRP A 96 11.79 -22.05 8.39
CA TRP A 96 10.56 -21.37 8.85
C TRP A 96 10.28 -20.09 8.06
N ALA A 97 11.29 -19.26 7.78
CA ALA A 97 11.14 -18.02 7.02
C ALA A 97 10.71 -18.31 5.57
N ARG A 98 11.25 -19.35 4.95
CA ARG A 98 10.83 -19.81 3.61
C ARG A 98 9.41 -20.36 3.59
N VAL A 99 9.01 -21.12 4.61
CA VAL A 99 7.64 -21.63 4.74
C VAL A 99 6.65 -20.48 4.90
N MET A 100 7.00 -19.47 5.71
CA MET A 100 6.17 -18.26 5.84
C MET A 100 6.08 -17.47 4.55
N ALA A 101 7.21 -17.29 3.86
CA ALA A 101 7.23 -16.63 2.55
C ALA A 101 6.31 -17.35 1.55
N LEU A 102 6.44 -18.67 1.46
CA LEU A 102 5.60 -19.50 0.60
C LEU A 102 4.12 -19.41 0.99
N ALA A 103 3.80 -19.48 2.28
CA ALA A 103 2.43 -19.33 2.77
C ALA A 103 1.82 -17.99 2.37
N THR A 104 2.54 -16.88 2.55
CA THR A 104 2.08 -15.55 2.14
C THR A 104 1.86 -15.45 0.63
N THR A 105 2.73 -16.03 -0.19
CA THR A 105 2.54 -16.07 -1.64
C THR A 105 1.33 -16.92 -2.04
N LEU A 106 1.12 -18.06 -1.38
CA LEU A 106 -0.04 -18.92 -1.64
C LEU A 106 -1.37 -18.22 -1.30
N CYS A 107 -1.41 -17.35 -0.29
CA CYS A 107 -2.59 -16.51 -0.03
C CYS A 107 -2.95 -15.60 -1.22
N GLY A 108 -1.98 -15.23 -2.07
CA GLY A 108 -2.24 -14.50 -3.30
C GLY A 108 -3.02 -15.30 -4.36
N LEU A 109 -3.06 -16.63 -4.25
CA LEU A 109 -3.79 -17.50 -5.17
C LEU A 109 -5.28 -17.65 -4.83
N VAL A 110 -5.77 -16.99 -3.78
CA VAL A 110 -7.17 -17.09 -3.35
C VAL A 110 -8.14 -16.70 -4.48
N VAL A 111 -7.88 -15.61 -5.21
CA VAL A 111 -8.81 -15.17 -6.28
C VAL A 111 -8.84 -16.13 -7.48
N PRO A 112 -7.70 -16.56 -8.05
CA PRO A 112 -7.69 -17.59 -9.10
C PRO A 112 -8.33 -18.92 -8.71
N VAL A 113 -8.21 -19.33 -7.44
CA VAL A 113 -8.66 -20.65 -6.97
C VAL A 113 -10.14 -20.68 -6.59
N PHE A 114 -10.64 -19.67 -5.88
CA PHE A 114 -12.02 -19.66 -5.37
C PHE A 114 -13.00 -18.99 -6.33
N GLY A 115 -12.50 -18.28 -7.34
CA GLY A 115 -13.34 -17.41 -8.17
C GLY A 115 -13.76 -16.16 -7.42
N GLY A 116 -13.74 -15.01 -8.09
CA GLY A 116 -14.12 -13.73 -7.51
C GLY A 116 -13.59 -12.57 -8.35
N SER A 117 -14.10 -11.35 -8.12
CA SER A 117 -13.55 -10.15 -8.77
C SER A 117 -12.19 -9.83 -8.14
N PRO A 118 -11.08 -9.87 -8.92
CA PRO A 118 -9.76 -9.48 -8.42
C PRO A 118 -9.74 -8.02 -7.95
N VAL A 119 -10.53 -7.17 -8.60
CA VAL A 119 -10.64 -5.75 -8.27
C VAL A 119 -11.34 -5.57 -6.92
N PHE A 120 -12.44 -6.29 -6.67
CA PHE A 120 -13.11 -6.24 -5.37
C PHE A 120 -12.18 -6.67 -4.22
N VAL A 121 -11.48 -7.79 -4.38
CA VAL A 121 -10.54 -8.29 -3.35
C VAL A 121 -9.39 -7.30 -3.14
N MET A 122 -8.90 -6.67 -4.21
CA MET A 122 -7.89 -5.61 -4.11
C MET A 122 -8.42 -4.41 -3.33
N ILE A 123 -9.60 -3.88 -3.65
CA ILE A 123 -10.22 -2.75 -2.94
C ILE A 123 -10.42 -3.10 -1.47
N PHE A 124 -10.94 -4.29 -1.18
CA PHE A 124 -11.14 -4.77 0.19
C PHE A 124 -9.82 -4.84 0.97
N SER A 125 -8.77 -5.43 0.39
CA SER A 125 -7.43 -5.51 1.00
C SER A 125 -6.85 -4.12 1.28
N GLN A 126 -7.04 -3.17 0.36
CA GLN A 126 -6.56 -1.79 0.54
C GLN A 126 -7.31 -1.08 1.67
N SER A 127 -8.62 -1.30 1.79
CA SER A 127 -9.42 -0.74 2.88
C SER A 127 -8.96 -1.27 4.26
N LEU A 128 -8.63 -2.56 4.37
CA LEU A 128 -8.05 -3.11 5.60
C LEU A 128 -6.72 -2.44 5.97
N ALA A 129 -5.86 -2.17 4.98
CA ALA A 129 -4.60 -1.47 5.21
C ALA A 129 -4.82 -0.04 5.74
N ILE A 130 -5.80 0.68 5.19
CA ILE A 130 -6.19 2.03 5.67
C ILE A 130 -6.68 1.96 7.12
N ILE A 131 -7.53 0.98 7.46
CA ILE A 131 -8.06 0.79 8.81
C ILE A 131 -6.95 0.49 9.83
N SER A 132 -5.93 -0.26 9.43
CA SER A 132 -4.78 -0.59 10.29
C SER A 132 -3.79 0.58 10.45
N THR A 133 -3.74 1.53 9.51
CA THR A 133 -2.79 2.64 9.51
C THR A 133 -2.82 3.53 10.78
N PRO A 134 -3.98 3.97 11.32
CA PRO A 134 -4.01 4.80 12.52
C PRO A 134 -3.39 4.11 13.75
N LEU A 135 -3.53 2.79 13.88
CA LEU A 135 -2.90 2.02 14.96
C LEU A 135 -1.37 2.12 14.86
N VAL A 136 -0.81 1.95 13.67
CA VAL A 136 0.64 2.06 13.44
C VAL A 136 1.14 3.47 13.74
N ILE A 137 0.40 4.51 13.30
CA ILE A 137 0.76 5.91 13.58
C ILE A 137 0.75 6.17 15.09
N ALA A 138 -0.26 5.70 15.82
CA ALA A 138 -0.34 5.87 17.27
C ALA A 138 0.85 5.23 18.00
N LEU A 139 1.22 3.99 17.61
CA LEU A 139 2.39 3.31 18.16
C LEU A 139 3.70 4.06 17.85
N MET A 140 3.84 4.59 16.63
CA MET A 140 5.00 5.41 16.25
C MET A 140 5.08 6.69 17.08
N ILE A 141 3.97 7.39 17.31
CA ILE A 141 3.95 8.59 18.16
C ILE A 141 4.42 8.27 19.58
N ILE A 142 3.97 7.14 20.14
CA ILE A 142 4.41 6.70 21.48
C ILE A 142 5.92 6.47 21.49
N LEU A 143 6.47 5.74 20.50
CA LEU A 143 7.91 5.46 20.41
C LEU A 143 8.74 6.73 20.21
N LEU A 144 8.30 7.65 19.35
CA LEU A 144 8.98 8.92 19.07
C LEU A 144 9.05 9.84 20.30
N ASN A 145 8.15 9.66 21.25
CA ASN A 145 8.12 10.41 22.51
C ASN A 145 8.92 9.75 23.64
N LYS A 146 9.36 8.49 23.51
CA LYS A 146 10.16 7.80 24.54
C LYS A 146 11.59 8.32 24.55
N LYS A 147 11.96 9.05 25.62
CA LYS A 147 13.31 9.60 25.83
C LYS A 147 14.40 8.51 25.82
N LEU A 148 14.10 7.34 26.36
CA LEU A 148 15.03 6.20 26.43
C LEU A 148 15.42 5.68 25.04
N LEU A 149 14.52 5.77 24.05
CA LEU A 149 14.74 5.29 22.69
C LEU A 149 15.27 6.39 21.75
N MET A 150 14.69 7.59 21.81
CA MET A 150 14.99 8.66 20.85
C MET A 150 16.13 9.60 21.28
N GLY A 151 16.49 9.62 22.57
CA GLY A 151 17.57 10.46 23.10
C GLY A 151 17.42 11.93 22.69
N LYS A 152 18.38 12.44 21.89
CA LYS A 152 18.43 13.83 21.40
C LYS A 152 17.47 14.12 20.23
N HIS A 153 16.90 13.09 19.59
CA HIS A 153 16.00 13.21 18.44
C HIS A 153 14.52 13.02 18.81
N ARG A 154 14.18 13.23 20.07
CA ARG A 154 12.79 13.16 20.55
C ARG A 154 11.92 14.16 19.79
N ALA A 155 10.69 13.75 19.50
CA ALA A 155 9.67 14.62 18.93
C ALA A 155 9.55 15.92 19.75
N THR A 156 9.63 17.06 19.07
CA THR A 156 9.34 18.37 19.67
C THR A 156 7.83 18.60 19.76
N ILE A 157 7.40 19.64 20.46
CA ILE A 157 5.98 20.01 20.58
C ILE A 157 5.36 20.23 19.19
N LYS A 158 6.11 20.87 18.27
CA LYS A 158 5.68 21.07 16.87
C LYS A 158 5.47 19.74 16.13
N ASP A 159 6.40 18.79 16.30
CA ASP A 159 6.30 17.47 15.69
C ASP A 159 5.09 16.70 16.22
N ASN A 160 4.85 16.75 17.54
CA ASN A 160 3.69 16.10 18.16
C ASN A 160 2.35 16.67 17.69
N VAL A 161 2.26 17.99 17.48
CA VAL A 161 1.06 18.60 16.88
C VAL A 161 0.84 18.07 15.47
N LEU A 162 1.90 18.01 14.65
CA LEU A 162 1.81 17.49 13.28
C LEU A 162 1.44 16.00 13.25
N TYR A 163 2.00 15.19 14.15
CA TYR A 163 1.66 13.78 14.26
C TYR A 163 0.22 13.59 14.75
N GLY A 164 -0.26 14.44 15.66
CA GLY A 164 -1.66 14.46 16.10
C GLY A 164 -2.63 14.76 14.95
N ILE A 165 -2.32 15.76 14.12
CA ILE A 165 -3.10 16.05 12.90
C ILE A 165 -3.07 14.85 11.94
N THR A 166 -1.90 14.24 11.74
CA THR A 166 -1.75 13.06 10.88
C THR A 166 -2.58 11.87 11.37
N LEU A 167 -2.58 11.63 12.69
CA LEU A 167 -3.39 10.58 13.31
C LEU A 167 -4.89 10.86 13.16
N LEU A 168 -5.31 12.11 13.39
CA LEU A 168 -6.70 12.51 13.23
C LEU A 168 -7.17 12.34 11.78
N PHE A 169 -6.34 12.74 10.81
CA PHE A 169 -6.62 12.51 9.40
C PHE A 169 -6.73 11.01 9.07
N ALA A 170 -5.79 10.19 9.54
CA ALA A 170 -5.82 8.74 9.35
C ALA A 170 -7.08 8.09 9.97
N LEU A 171 -7.53 8.56 11.14
CA LEU A 171 -8.76 8.10 11.77
C LEU A 171 -10.00 8.45 10.93
N ILE A 172 -10.08 9.68 10.42
CA ILE A 172 -11.19 10.10 9.54
C ILE A 172 -11.25 9.21 8.30
N VAL A 173 -10.11 9.01 7.63
CA VAL A 173 -10.04 8.18 6.41
C VAL A 173 -10.37 6.72 6.72
N ALA A 174 -9.94 6.18 7.85
CA ALA A 174 -10.30 4.83 8.28
C ALA A 174 -11.81 4.69 8.53
N ILE A 175 -12.46 5.68 9.16
CA ILE A 175 -13.92 5.69 9.36
C ILE A 175 -14.63 5.71 8.00
N VAL A 176 -14.18 6.55 7.06
CA VAL A 176 -14.75 6.60 5.70
C VAL A 176 -14.58 5.26 4.99
N ALA A 177 -13.43 4.58 5.13
CA ALA A 177 -13.22 3.26 4.54
C ALA A 177 -14.16 2.20 5.13
N ILE A 178 -14.39 2.22 6.46
CA ILE A 178 -15.33 1.30 7.12
C ILE A 178 -16.76 1.55 6.64
N LEU A 179 -17.19 2.82 6.62
CA LEU A 179 -18.51 3.19 6.09
C LEU A 179 -18.65 2.80 4.62
N GLY A 180 -17.58 2.93 3.83
CA GLY A 180 -17.55 2.50 2.44
C GLY A 180 -17.76 1.00 2.29
N ILE A 181 -17.18 0.17 3.15
CA ILE A 181 -17.40 -1.29 3.14
C ILE A 181 -18.82 -1.65 3.60
N ILE A 182 -19.34 -0.99 4.63
CA ILE A 182 -20.67 -1.30 5.18
C ILE A 182 -21.79 -0.94 4.19
N ASN A 183 -21.61 0.12 3.41
CA ASN A 183 -22.58 0.59 2.42
C ASN A 183 -22.38 -0.01 1.02
N TYR A 184 -21.42 -0.93 0.84
CA TYR A 184 -21.18 -1.65 -0.41
C TYR A 184 -22.00 -2.95 -0.45
#